data_AF-A0A7W2QWL2-F1
#
_entry.id   AF-A0A7W2QWL2-F1
#
_cell.length_a   1.000
_cell.length_b   1.000
_cell.length_c   1.000
_cell.angle_alpha   90.00
_cell.angle_beta   90.00
_cell.angle_gamma   90.00
#
_symmetry.space_group_name_H-M   'P 1'
#
loop_
_entity.id
_entity.type
_entity.pdbx_description
1 polymer ?
#
loop_
_entity_poly.entity_id
_entity_poly.type
_entity_poly.pdbx_seq_one_letter_code
_entity_poly.pdbx_strand_id
1 'polypeptide(L)' 'RLQPELIVTHRLALEEAAMGYKMFDQKQDNCRKVILVPGAAAGTLGPDYV' A
#
# COMPACT_ATOMS: atom_id res chain seq x y z
N ARG A 1 -17.47 -15.66 6.76
CA ARG A 1 -17.52 -14.61 5.72
C ARG A 1 -16.10 -14.15 5.47
N LEU A 2 -15.64 -14.04 4.21
CA LEU A 2 -14.27 -13.60 3.91
C LEU A 2 -14.15 -12.07 4.01
N GLN A 3 -12.98 -11.58 4.42
CA GLN A 3 -12.63 -10.15 4.52
C GLN A 3 -11.31 -9.90 3.75
N PRO A 4 -11.39 -9.62 2.43
CA PRO A 4 -10.22 -9.42 1.56
C PRO A 4 -9.33 -8.24 1.96
N GLU A 5 -9.83 -7.31 2.76
CA GLU A 5 -9.12 -6.10 3.16
C GLU A 5 -7.99 -6.43 4.14
N LEU A 6 -8.10 -7.52 4.91
CA LEU A 6 -7.12 -7.96 5.92
C LEU A 6 -5.74 -8.31 5.35
N ILE A 7 -5.63 -8.55 4.04
CA ILE A 7 -4.33 -8.84 3.41
C ILE A 7 -3.63 -7.58 2.90
N VAL A 8 -4.31 -6.42 2.88
CA VAL A 8 -3.72 -5.14 2.48
C VAL A 8 -2.89 -4.60 3.63
N THR A 9 -1.59 -4.44 3.40
CA THR A 9 -0.65 -3.96 4.41
C THR A 9 -0.21 -2.53 4.15
N HIS A 10 -0.19 -2.10 2.88
CA HIS A 10 0.29 -0.79 2.49
C HIS A 10 -0.62 -0.18 1.42
N ARG A 11 -0.81 1.14 1.52
CA ARG A 11 -1.46 1.95 0.50
C ARG A 11 -0.60 3.16 0.21
N LEU A 12 -0.34 3.40 -1.05
CA LEU A 12 0.57 4.44 -1.51
C LEU A 12 -0.08 5.22 -2.65
N ALA A 13 0.33 6.47 -2.83
CA ALA A 13 -0.02 7.19 -4.04
C ALA A 13 0.59 6.48 -5.26
N LEU A 14 -0.01 6.64 -6.44
CA LEU A 14 0.49 6.00 -7.65
C LEU A 14 1.93 6.44 -7.97
N GLU A 15 2.25 7.70 -7.67
CA GLU A 15 3.56 8.32 -7.84
C GLU A 15 4.64 7.64 -6.97
N GLU A 16 4.25 6.95 -5.90
CA GLU A 16 5.13 6.22 -4.99
C GLU A 16 5.31 4.74 -5.39
N ALA A 17 4.83 4.33 -6.58
CA ALA A 17 4.86 2.95 -7.04
C ALA A 17 6.24 2.28 -6.93
N ALA A 18 7.31 2.99 -7.30
CA ALA A 18 8.67 2.44 -7.23
C ALA A 18 9.05 2.02 -5.80
N MET A 19 8.65 2.79 -4.78
CA MET A 19 8.84 2.44 -3.38
C MET A 19 7.99 1.22 -3.02
N GLY A 20 6.72 1.20 -3.43
CA GLY A 20 5.81 0.08 -3.20
C GLY A 20 6.34 -1.24 -3.75
N TYR A 21 6.86 -1.24 -4.98
CA TYR A 21 7.48 -2.42 -5.58
C TYR A 21 8.73 -2.87 -4.83
N LYS A 22 9.60 -1.94 -4.42
CA LYS A 22 10.80 -2.26 -3.64
C LYS A 22 10.45 -2.89 -2.29
N MET A 23 9.50 -2.33 -1.55
CA MET A 23 9.08 -2.88 -0.25
C MET A 23 8.48 -4.28 -0.39
N PHE A 24 7.66 -4.49 -1.42
CA PHE A 24 7.08 -5.80 -1.71
C PHE A 24 8.15 -6.84 -2.08
N ASP A 25 9.04 -6.50 -3.01
CA ASP A 25 10.14 -7.37 -3.46
C ASP A 25 11.06 -7.77 -2.30
N GLN A 26 11.43 -6.81 -1.47
CA GLN A 26 12.33 -7.01 -0.34
C GLN A 26 11.62 -7.53 0.92
N LYS A 27 10.30 -7.75 0.88
CA LYS A 27 9.47 -8.19 2.01
C LYS A 27 9.66 -7.34 3.27
N GLN A 28 9.83 -6.03 3.09
CA GLN A 28 9.97 -5.09 4.20
C GLN A 28 8.63 -4.88 4.91
N ASP A 29 8.67 -4.48 6.17
CA ASP A 29 7.49 -4.06 6.95
C ASP A 29 6.32 -5.06 6.94
N ASN A 30 6.63 -6.36 6.93
CA ASN A 30 5.64 -7.43 6.79
C ASN A 30 4.72 -7.23 5.57
N CYS A 31 5.23 -6.64 4.49
CA CYS A 31 4.46 -6.33 3.29
C CYS A 31 3.85 -7.60 2.66
N ARG A 32 2.53 -7.65 2.57
CA ARG A 32 1.76 -8.74 1.94
C ARG A 32 1.06 -8.29 0.67
N LYS A 33 0.50 -7.07 0.67
CA LYS A 33 -0.16 -6.48 -0.50
C LYS A 33 -0.09 -4.96 -0.43
N VAL A 34 0.42 -4.38 -1.51
CA VAL A 34 0.46 -2.94 -1.76
C VAL A 34 -0.71 -2.57 -2.66
N ILE A 35 -1.45 -1.52 -2.31
CA ILE A 35 -2.43 -0.88 -3.19
C ILE A 35 -1.89 0.48 -3.62
N LEU A 36 -1.88 0.73 -4.93
CA LEU A 36 -1.56 2.04 -5.49
C LEU A 36 -2.86 2.80 -5.76
N VAL A 37 -2.97 4.00 -5.23
CA VAL A 37 -4.16 4.85 -5.31
C VAL A 37 -3.90 6.01 -6.27
N PRO A 38 -4.47 6.00 -7.49
CA PRO A 38 -4.35 7.11 -8.42
C PRO A 38 -5.01 8.38 -7.87
N GLY A 39 -4.36 9.53 -8.03
CA GLY A 39 -4.89 10.84 -7.63
C GLY A 39 -4.80 11.16 -6.14
N ALA A 40 -4.28 10.24 -5.31
CA ALA A 40 -3.86 10.56 -3.95
C ALA A 40 -2.55 11.37 -3.99
N ALA A 41 -2.40 12.33 -3.09
CA ALA A 41 -1.13 13.01 -2.93
C ALA A 41 -0.16 12.12 -2.11
N ALA A 42 1.13 12.17 -2.45
CA ALA A 42 2.15 11.45 -1.70
C ALA A 42 2.14 11.88 -0.22
N GLY A 43 2.22 10.92 0.69
CA GLY A 43 2.19 11.18 2.13
C GLY A 43 0.84 11.61 2.72
N THR A 44 -0.25 11.68 1.93
CA THR A 44 -1.59 12.00 2.47
C THR A 44 -2.43 10.77 2.79
N LEU A 45 -1.95 9.57 2.45
CA LEU A 45 -2.59 8.31 2.82
C LEU A 45 -2.18 7.95 4.25
N GLY A 46 -2.99 8.39 5.22
CA GLY A 46 -2.86 7.99 6.62
C GLY A 46 -3.36 6.56 6.87
N PRO A 47 -3.20 6.04 8.10
CA PRO A 47 -3.64 4.70 8.49
C PRO A 47 -5.15 4.47 8.34
N ASP A 48 -5.93 5.55 8.26
CA ASP A 48 -7.40 5.50 8.15
C ASP A 48 -7.92 5.40 6.70
N TYR A 49 -7.06 5.34 5.69
CA TYR A 49 -7.48 5.06 4.32
C TYR A 49 -7.81 3.56 4.18
N VAL A 50 -9.01 3.17 4.62
CA VAL A 50 -9.56 1.81 4.50
C VAL A 50 -10.57 1.77 3.37
#